data_AF-A0A7J3LL16-F1
#
_entry.id   AF-A0A7J3LL16-F1
#
_cell.length_a   1.000
_cell.length_b   1.000
_cell.length_c   1.000
_cell.angle_alpha   90.00
_cell.angle_beta   90.00
_cell.angle_gamma   90.00
#
_symmetry.space_group_name_H-M   'P 1'
#
loop_
_entity.id
_entity.type
_entity.pdbx_description
1 polymer ?
#
loop_
_entity_poly.entity_id
_entity_poly.type
_entity_poly.pdbx_seq_one_letter_code
_entity_poly.pdbx_strand_id
1 'polypeptide(L)'
;MLVGVNSSRKALAFAMRNQPSLLIDCDSIANPHAFFHEVRMERLGGVYVIGIDIIYGLRDTLKRADRMAAEIGAGCICITLFHHLFNYGNHRENHDVYEHCWELMKSLSSKYKVIVGIHPEQLYLAKRYCDRIIGINN
;
A
#
# COMPACT_ATOMS: atom_id res chain seq x y z
N MET A 1 -1.27 1.07 21.87
CA MET A 1 -0.87 0.23 20.71
C MET A 1 -1.93 0.37 19.61
N LEU A 2 -1.94 1.50 18.87
CA LEU A 2 -2.92 1.79 17.80
C LEU A 2 -2.36 2.70 16.69
N VAL A 3 -1.05 2.95 16.70
CA VAL A 3 -0.42 4.03 15.92
C VAL A 3 -0.25 3.63 14.45
N GLY A 4 0.02 2.36 14.12
CA GLY A 4 0.12 1.88 12.72
C GLY A 4 -1.23 1.75 12.01
N VAL A 5 -2.26 1.30 12.72
CA VAL A 5 -3.61 1.01 12.19
C VAL A 5 -4.25 2.25 11.53
N ASN A 6 -3.98 3.45 12.06
CA ASN A 6 -4.53 4.68 11.52
C ASN A 6 -4.03 4.98 10.09
N SER A 7 -2.77 4.69 9.79
CA SER A 7 -2.19 4.98 8.47
C SER A 7 -2.74 4.04 7.39
N SER A 8 -2.86 2.74 7.71
CA SER A 8 -3.52 1.76 6.83
C SER A 8 -4.98 2.16 6.56
N ARG A 9 -5.75 2.50 7.60
CA ARG A 9 -7.16 2.94 7.45
C ARG A 9 -7.28 4.19 6.58
N LYS A 10 -6.38 5.16 6.74
CA LYS A 10 -6.36 6.36 5.90
C LYS A 10 -6.03 6.02 4.43
N ALA A 11 -5.14 5.06 4.16
CA ALA A 11 -4.85 4.59 2.80
C ALA A 11 -6.07 3.92 2.16
N LEU A 12 -6.76 3.05 2.89
CA LEU A 12 -8.02 2.46 2.42
C LEU A 12 -9.11 3.52 2.17
N ALA A 13 -9.32 4.44 3.12
CA ALA A 13 -10.28 5.53 2.96
C ALA A 13 -9.93 6.43 1.76
N PHE A 14 -8.65 6.52 1.40
CA PHE A 14 -8.21 7.19 0.19
C PHE A 14 -8.64 6.40 -1.06
N ALA A 15 -8.35 5.09 -1.11
CA ALA A 15 -8.76 4.20 -2.22
C ALA A 15 -10.27 4.29 -2.47
N MET A 16 -11.07 4.18 -1.41
CA MET A 16 -12.53 4.27 -1.50
C MET A 16 -13.05 5.59 -2.05
N ARG A 17 -12.34 6.71 -1.85
CA ARG A 17 -12.72 8.04 -2.36
C ARG A 17 -12.25 8.29 -3.79
N ASN A 18 -11.34 7.48 -4.31
CA ASN A 18 -10.67 7.71 -5.60
C ASN A 18 -10.82 6.49 -6.51
N GLN A 19 -12.06 5.99 -6.61
CA GLN A 19 -12.39 4.84 -7.45
C GLN A 19 -12.42 5.20 -8.94
N PRO A 20 -12.08 4.28 -9.85
CA PRO A 20 -11.50 2.95 -9.58
C PRO A 20 -10.09 3.05 -8.99
N SER A 21 -9.77 2.16 -8.05
CA SER A 21 -8.50 2.16 -7.31
C SER A 21 -7.95 0.75 -7.10
N LEU A 22 -6.63 0.63 -7.07
CA LEU A 22 -5.94 -0.58 -6.65
C LEU A 22 -5.48 -0.43 -5.20
N LEU A 23 -5.86 -1.36 -4.34
CA LEU A 23 -5.39 -1.46 -2.96
C LEU A 23 -4.49 -2.69 -2.82
N ILE A 24 -3.24 -2.48 -2.44
CA ILE A 24 -2.31 -3.54 -2.06
C ILE A 24 -2.31 -3.60 -0.53
N ASP A 25 -3.00 -4.60 0.01
CA ASP A 25 -3.24 -4.74 1.44
C ASP A 25 -2.21 -5.65 2.10
N CYS A 26 -1.27 -5.04 2.80
CA CYS A 26 -0.22 -5.69 3.57
C CYS A 26 -0.59 -5.87 5.05
N ASP A 27 -1.64 -5.20 5.53
CA ASP A 27 -2.01 -5.09 6.95
C ASP A 27 -3.34 -5.81 7.24
N SER A 28 -3.88 -6.56 6.27
CA SER A 28 -5.14 -7.30 6.34
C SER A 28 -6.36 -6.45 6.76
N ILE A 29 -6.31 -5.14 6.50
CA ILE A 29 -7.38 -4.21 6.90
C ILE A 29 -8.56 -4.20 5.94
N ALA A 30 -8.38 -4.71 4.72
CA ALA A 30 -9.41 -4.76 3.69
C ALA A 30 -10.30 -6.01 3.81
N ASN A 31 -10.10 -6.85 4.82
CA ASN A 31 -10.94 -8.02 5.06
C ASN A 31 -12.39 -7.59 5.38
N PRO A 32 -13.38 -7.88 4.51
CA PRO A 32 -14.77 -7.51 4.67
C PRO A 32 -15.39 -8.03 5.97
N HIS A 33 -14.92 -9.20 6.43
CA HIS A 33 -15.43 -9.89 7.61
C HIS A 33 -14.82 -9.40 8.92
N ALA A 34 -13.69 -8.69 8.88
CA ALA A 34 -12.94 -8.34 10.08
C ALA A 34 -13.23 -6.93 10.62
N PHE A 35 -13.64 -5.96 9.78
CA PHE A 35 -13.61 -4.55 10.21
C PHE A 35 -14.71 -3.61 9.71
N PHE A 36 -15.63 -4.03 8.84
CA PHE A 36 -16.55 -3.10 8.18
C PHE A 36 -17.99 -3.19 8.68
N HIS A 37 -18.22 -2.90 9.96
CA HIS A 37 -19.58 -2.57 10.42
C HIS A 37 -20.06 -1.22 9.87
N GLU A 38 -19.14 -0.32 9.48
CA GLU A 38 -19.46 1.06 9.07
C GLU A 38 -19.32 1.32 7.56
N VAL A 39 -18.67 0.42 6.80
CA VAL A 39 -18.51 0.56 5.35
C VAL A 39 -19.51 -0.34 4.65
N ARG A 40 -20.54 0.27 4.05
CA ARG A 40 -21.46 -0.45 3.16
C ARG A 40 -20.68 -1.04 1.98
N MET A 41 -20.89 -2.34 1.71
CA MET A 41 -20.25 -3.07 0.60
C MET A 41 -20.39 -2.35 -0.75
N GLU A 42 -21.49 -1.61 -0.95
CA GLU A 42 -21.71 -0.77 -2.13
C GLU A 42 -20.58 0.25 -2.39
N ARG A 43 -19.90 0.71 -1.33
CA ARG A 43 -18.77 1.65 -1.42
C ARG A 43 -17.44 1.00 -1.76
N LEU A 44 -17.36 -0.33 -1.85
CA LEU A 44 -16.15 -1.04 -2.28
C LEU A 44 -16.20 -1.42 -3.77
N GLY A 45 -17.29 -1.13 -4.48
CA GLY A 45 -17.53 -1.58 -5.87
C GLY A 45 -16.46 -1.20 -6.90
N GLY A 46 -15.61 -0.21 -6.62
CA GLY A 46 -14.46 0.18 -7.46
C GLY A 46 -13.11 0.12 -6.74
N VAL A 47 -13.00 -0.61 -5.63
CA VAL A 47 -11.71 -0.85 -4.94
C VAL A 47 -11.28 -2.29 -5.18
N TYR A 48 -10.22 -2.47 -5.96
CA TYR A 48 -9.66 -3.78 -6.28
C TYR A 48 -8.55 -4.09 -5.29
N VAL A 49 -8.69 -5.18 -4.54
CA VAL A 49 -7.81 -5.50 -3.41
C VAL A 49 -6.90 -6.68 -3.74
N ILE A 50 -5.62 -6.56 -3.42
CA ILE A 50 -4.63 -7.65 -3.45
C ILE A 50 -4.03 -7.77 -2.05
N GLY A 51 -4.29 -8.89 -1.37
CA GLY A 51 -3.71 -9.19 -0.06
C GLY A 51 -2.27 -9.68 -0.20
N ILE A 52 -1.38 -9.22 0.70
CA ILE A 52 0.04 -9.54 0.70
C ILE A 52 0.51 -9.88 2.11
N ASP A 53 1.07 -11.08 2.28
CA ASP A 53 1.54 -11.57 3.59
C ASP A 53 3.07 -11.54 3.74
N ILE A 54 3.81 -11.35 2.65
CA ILE A 54 5.29 -11.38 2.64
C ILE A 54 5.90 -10.31 1.72
N ILE A 55 7.08 -9.81 2.06
CA ILE A 55 7.73 -8.70 1.34
C ILE A 55 8.06 -9.02 -0.13
N TYR A 56 8.41 -10.27 -0.44
CA TYR A 56 8.64 -10.71 -1.82
C TYR A 56 7.36 -10.65 -2.66
N GLY A 57 6.22 -10.99 -2.05
CA GLY A 57 4.90 -10.85 -2.65
C GLY A 57 4.57 -9.39 -2.94
N LEU A 58 4.92 -8.47 -2.03
CA LEU A 58 4.78 -7.03 -2.28
C LEU A 58 5.59 -6.59 -3.48
N ARG A 59 6.88 -6.93 -3.54
CA ARG A 59 7.78 -6.56 -4.64
C ARG A 59 7.23 -7.02 -5.99
N ASP A 60 6.84 -8.29 -6.08
CA ASP A 60 6.38 -8.87 -7.35
C ASP A 60 5.00 -8.33 -7.75
N THR A 61 4.16 -7.96 -6.78
CA THR A 61 2.91 -7.23 -7.00
C THR A 61 3.18 -5.82 -7.54
N LEU A 62 4.11 -5.07 -6.95
CA LEU A 62 4.47 -3.73 -7.39
C LEU A 62 5.00 -3.71 -8.84
N LYS A 63 5.80 -4.72 -9.24
CA LYS A 63 6.25 -4.88 -10.64
C LYS A 63 5.10 -5.03 -11.63
N ARG A 64 3.96 -5.58 -11.20
CA ARG A 64 2.77 -5.80 -12.03
C ARG A 64 1.72 -4.70 -11.87
N ALA A 65 1.89 -3.81 -10.89
CA ALA A 65 0.86 -2.86 -10.49
C ALA A 65 0.47 -1.87 -11.59
N ASP A 66 1.42 -1.46 -12.45
CA ASP A 66 1.14 -0.61 -13.62
C ASP A 66 0.11 -1.28 -14.56
N ARG A 67 0.37 -2.55 -14.92
CA ARG A 67 -0.55 -3.33 -15.76
C ARG A 67 -1.90 -3.53 -15.08
N MET A 68 -1.91 -3.94 -13.81
CA MET A 68 -3.15 -4.18 -13.07
C MET A 68 -3.99 -2.90 -12.95
N ALA A 69 -3.36 -1.77 -12.62
CA ALA A 69 -4.01 -0.48 -12.53
C ALA A 69 -4.55 -0.02 -13.89
N ALA A 70 -3.81 -0.23 -14.98
CA ALA A 70 -4.29 0.07 -16.33
C ALA A 70 -5.51 -0.78 -16.74
N GLU A 71 -5.48 -2.09 -16.45
CA GLU A 71 -6.58 -3.02 -16.79
C GLU A 71 -7.92 -2.64 -16.11
N ILE A 72 -7.86 -2.14 -14.87
CA ILE A 72 -9.06 -1.68 -14.14
C ILE A 72 -9.34 -0.18 -14.30
N GLY A 73 -8.53 0.55 -15.07
CA GLY A 73 -8.64 2.00 -15.25
C GLY A 73 -8.37 2.83 -13.98
N ALA A 74 -7.58 2.32 -13.03
CA ALA A 74 -7.36 2.97 -11.74
C ALA A 74 -6.55 4.27 -11.86
N GLY A 75 -7.05 5.33 -11.20
CA GLY A 75 -6.34 6.61 -11.07
C GLY A 75 -5.38 6.67 -9.88
N CYS A 76 -5.53 5.75 -8.92
CA CYS A 76 -4.69 5.68 -7.74
C CYS A 76 -4.33 4.25 -7.32
N ILE A 77 -3.17 4.12 -6.69
CA ILE A 77 -2.67 2.90 -6.08
C ILE A 77 -2.44 3.20 -4.60
N CYS A 78 -3.13 2.49 -3.73
CA CYS A 78 -3.02 2.63 -2.28
C CYS A 78 -2.33 1.39 -1.71
N ILE A 79 -1.39 1.60 -0.80
CA ILE A 79 -0.59 0.55 -0.19
C ILE A 79 -0.73 0.72 1.31
N THR A 80 -1.25 -0.30 2.00
CA THR A 80 -1.36 -0.28 3.46
C THR A 80 0.00 -0.52 4.10
N LEU A 81 0.08 -0.42 5.41
CA LEU A 81 1.35 -0.51 6.12
C LEU A 81 2.03 -1.87 5.83
N PHE A 82 3.32 -1.85 5.48
CA PHE A 82 4.03 -3.07 5.06
C PHE A 82 5.36 -3.31 5.80
N HIS A 83 5.64 -2.49 6.82
CA HIS A 83 6.86 -2.59 7.65
C HIS A 83 7.04 -3.90 8.41
N HIS A 84 5.96 -4.66 8.59
CA HIS A 84 5.94 -5.92 9.32
C HIS A 84 6.03 -7.13 8.39
N LEU A 85 6.02 -6.93 7.06
CA LEU A 85 6.16 -8.01 6.07
C LEU A 85 7.57 -8.63 6.04
N PHE A 86 8.47 -8.12 6.87
CA PHE A 86 9.81 -8.65 7.04
C PHE A 86 9.78 -9.80 8.02
N ASN A 87 10.10 -11.01 7.54
CA ASN A 87 10.31 -12.14 8.42
C ASN A 87 11.59 -12.92 8.05
N TYR A 88 12.44 -13.03 9.08
CA TYR A 88 13.56 -13.93 9.40
C TYR A 88 14.75 -14.18 8.43
N GLY A 89 15.95 -14.10 9.01
CA GLY A 89 17.16 -14.84 8.59
C GLY A 89 18.27 -14.03 7.93
N ASN A 90 17.94 -13.12 7.01
CA ASN A 90 18.92 -12.40 6.19
C ASN A 90 18.60 -10.90 6.12
N HIS A 91 19.10 -10.13 7.09
CA HIS A 91 18.82 -8.69 7.22
C HIS A 91 19.21 -7.86 5.99
N ARG A 92 20.26 -8.28 5.27
CA ARG A 92 20.76 -7.54 4.10
C ARG A 92 19.84 -7.70 2.90
N GLU A 93 19.53 -8.95 2.52
CA GLU A 93 18.63 -9.24 1.40
C GLU A 93 17.24 -8.63 1.62
N ASN A 94 16.74 -8.71 2.85
CA ASN A 94 15.47 -8.11 3.22
C ASN A 94 15.48 -6.57 3.09
N HIS A 95 16.61 -5.93 3.41
CA HIS A 95 16.78 -4.49 3.21
C HIS A 95 16.81 -4.13 1.73
N ASP A 96 17.54 -4.87 0.90
CA ASP A 96 17.63 -4.65 -0.54
C ASP A 96 16.26 -4.79 -1.22
N VAL A 97 15.50 -5.83 -0.86
CA VAL A 97 14.13 -6.04 -1.35
C VAL A 97 13.22 -4.89 -0.94
N TYR A 98 13.39 -4.39 0.27
CA TYR A 98 12.57 -3.32 0.80
C TYR A 98 12.86 -1.96 0.17
N GLU A 99 14.13 -1.59 -0.03
CA GLU A 99 14.49 -0.39 -0.80
C GLU A 99 13.96 -0.50 -2.24
N HIS A 100 14.05 -1.68 -2.85
CA HIS A 100 13.51 -1.90 -4.19
C HIS A 100 11.99 -1.70 -4.24
N CYS A 101 11.23 -2.11 -3.21
CA CYS A 101 9.81 -1.79 -3.13
C CYS A 101 9.55 -0.27 -3.18
N TRP A 102 10.34 0.53 -2.47
CA TRP A 102 10.24 1.98 -2.51
C TRP A 102 10.54 2.57 -3.89
N GLU A 103 11.56 2.08 -4.58
CA GLU A 103 11.88 2.50 -5.95
C GLU A 103 10.75 2.15 -6.93
N LEU A 104 10.14 0.97 -6.79
CA LEU A 104 8.99 0.58 -7.60
C LEU A 104 7.78 1.50 -7.35
N MET A 105 7.50 1.84 -6.09
CA MET A 105 6.44 2.80 -5.73
C MET A 105 6.72 4.19 -6.32
N LYS A 106 7.97 4.64 -6.29
CA LYS A 106 8.39 5.91 -6.89
C LYS A 106 8.21 5.89 -8.40
N SER A 107 8.57 4.79 -9.06
CA SER A 107 8.32 4.60 -10.49
C SER A 107 6.83 4.70 -10.83
N LEU A 108 5.96 3.99 -10.09
CA LEU A 108 4.50 4.01 -10.28
C LEU A 108 3.90 5.41 -10.08
N SER A 109 4.44 6.20 -9.16
CA SER A 109 3.99 7.57 -8.90
C SER A 109 4.20 8.55 -10.06
N SER A 110 4.91 8.12 -11.12
CA SER A 110 4.99 8.88 -12.36
C SER A 110 3.70 8.91 -13.17
N LYS A 111 2.84 7.89 -13.00
CA LYS A 111 1.60 7.68 -13.74
C LYS A 111 0.35 7.71 -12.86
N TYR A 112 0.47 7.22 -11.63
CA TYR A 112 -0.64 7.08 -10.70
C TYR A 112 -0.46 7.95 -9.47
N LYS A 113 -1.57 8.30 -8.82
CA LYS A 113 -1.50 8.82 -7.45
C LYS A 113 -1.21 7.66 -6.50
N VAL A 114 0.03 7.58 -6.00
CA VAL A 114 0.47 6.53 -5.07
C VAL A 114 0.40 7.02 -3.64
N ILE A 115 -0.38 6.32 -2.82
CA ILE A 115 -0.56 6.57 -1.38
C ILE A 115 -0.02 5.39 -0.60
N VAL A 116 0.80 5.66 0.42
CA VAL A 116 1.44 4.62 1.23
C VAL A 116 1.20 4.91 2.71
N GLY A 117 0.71 3.90 3.44
CA GLY A 117 0.67 3.92 4.90
C GLY A 117 2.08 3.74 5.46
N ILE A 118 2.52 4.64 6.35
CA ILE A 118 3.90 4.68 6.85
C ILE A 118 3.92 4.52 8.37
N HIS A 119 4.84 3.68 8.87
CA HIS A 119 5.18 3.66 10.28
C HIS A 119 6.13 4.84 10.61
N PRO A 120 6.04 5.51 11.77
CA PRO A 120 6.92 6.63 12.11
C PRO A 120 8.41 6.36 11.91
N GLU A 121 8.86 5.13 12.15
CA GLU A 121 10.26 4.72 11.97
C GLU A 121 10.72 4.72 10.49
N GLN A 122 9.79 4.76 9.54
CA GLN A 122 10.05 4.75 8.10
C GLN A 122 9.93 6.12 7.45
N LEU A 123 9.69 7.17 8.25
CA LEU A 123 9.60 8.55 7.77
C LEU A 123 10.82 8.98 6.96
N TYR A 124 12.02 8.51 7.32
CA TYR A 124 13.25 8.87 6.60
C TYR A 124 13.28 8.31 5.18
N LEU A 125 12.76 7.09 4.98
CA LEU A 125 12.67 6.47 3.66
C LEU A 125 11.58 7.12 2.84
N ALA A 126 10.42 7.33 3.44
CA ALA A 126 9.36 8.09 2.79
C ALA A 126 9.93 9.41 2.26
N LYS A 127 10.62 10.21 3.09
CA LYS A 127 11.27 11.46 2.67
C LYS A 127 12.25 11.29 1.50
N ARG A 128 13.01 10.19 1.45
CA ARG A 128 13.94 9.87 0.33
C ARG A 128 13.21 9.59 -0.99
N TYR A 129 11.97 9.11 -0.95
CA TYR A 129 11.21 8.67 -2.12
C TYR A 129 9.97 9.55 -2.43
N CYS A 130 9.66 10.56 -1.60
CA CYS A 130 8.38 11.29 -1.54
C CYS A 130 8.14 12.41 -2.56
N ASP A 131 9.02 12.70 -3.53
CA ASP A 131 8.73 13.78 -4.49
C ASP A 131 7.40 13.58 -5.25
N ARG A 132 6.94 12.31 -5.34
CA ARG A 132 5.71 11.91 -6.02
C ARG A 132 4.85 10.90 -5.25
N ILE A 133 5.34 10.37 -4.12
CA ILE A 133 4.61 9.46 -3.22
C ILE A 133 4.06 10.26 -2.05
N ILE A 134 2.74 10.20 -1.78
CA ILE A 134 2.17 10.88 -0.61
C ILE A 134 2.15 9.88 0.54
N GLY A 135 3.04 10.12 1.50
CA GLY A 135 3.04 9.43 2.77
C GLY A 135 1.90 9.89 3.67
N ILE A 136 1.15 8.94 4.23
CA ILE A 136 0.18 9.26 5.28
C ILE A 136 0.79 8.97 6.64
N ASN A 137 1.04 10.04 7.40
CA ASN A 137 1.51 9.98 8.77
C ASN A 137 0.32 10.08 9.75
N ASN A 138 0.59 9.77 11.01
CA ASN A 138 -0.42 9.78 12.09
C ASN A 138 -0.92 11.18 12.42
#